data_AF-A0A5D2H4P1-F1
#
_entry.id   AF-A0A5D2H4P1-F1
#
_cell.length_a   1.000
_cell.length_b   1.000
_cell.length_c   1.000
_cell.angle_alpha   90.00
_cell.angle_beta   90.00
_cell.angle_gamma   90.00
#
_symmetry.space_group_name_H-M   'P 1'
#
loop_
_entity.id
_entity.type
_entity.pdbx_description
1 polymer ?
#
loop_
_entity_poly.entity_id
_entity_poly.type
_entity_poly.pdbx_seq_one_letter_code
_entity_poly.pdbx_strand_id
1 'polypeptide(L)'
;MDPTFRPAVVIDNGTGYTKMGFAGNVEPCFIQPTVVAVNESFLKQSRTSSKSNWSAQYSAGVMADLDFFSGDEALTKSRSSNAYNLTYPIRNGQVYNWDAMERYWQQCIFNYLRCDPEDHYFLLTESPLTAPENREYTGEIMFETFNVPGLYIAVNSVLALAAGYTTSKCEMTGVVVDVGDGATHIVPVADGYVIGSSIKSIPIAGKDVTLFIQQLMRERGEKIPPEDSFESARKVKEMYCYTCSDVVKEFNKHDKEPGKYIKHWRGIRPKTGAPYSCDIGYERFLGPEVFFSPEIYSSDFTTPLPVVIDKCIQSAPIDTRRALYKNIVLSGGSTMFKDFHRRLQRDLKKIVDARVLASDTRLGGEVKAHPVEVNVVSHPIQRFAVWFGGSVLASTPEFFAACHTKAEYEEYGASICRTNPVFKGMY
;
A
#
# COMPACT_ATOMS: atom_id res chain seq x y z
N MET A 1 -5.34 -15.54 30.29
CA MET A 1 -6.75 -15.15 30.03
C MET A 1 -7.11 -15.70 28.65
N ASP A 2 -8.38 -15.93 28.33
CA ASP A 2 -8.75 -16.32 26.96
C ASP A 2 -8.43 -15.14 26.01
N PRO A 3 -7.52 -15.32 25.04
CA PRO A 3 -7.06 -14.23 24.16
C PRO A 3 -8.18 -13.62 23.30
N THR A 4 -9.31 -14.32 23.14
CA THR A 4 -10.47 -13.82 22.39
C THR A 4 -11.18 -12.64 23.07
N PHE A 5 -10.94 -12.41 24.37
CA PHE A 5 -11.47 -11.26 25.10
C PHE A 5 -10.65 -9.98 24.91
N ARG A 6 -9.48 -10.06 24.27
CA ARG A 6 -8.67 -8.89 23.93
C ARG A 6 -8.87 -8.51 22.46
N PRO A 7 -8.77 -7.22 22.13
CA PRO A 7 -8.85 -6.80 20.74
C PRO A 7 -7.66 -7.38 19.96
N ALA A 8 -7.96 -7.97 18.80
CA ALA A 8 -6.94 -8.48 17.90
C ALA A 8 -6.02 -7.34 17.41
N VAL A 9 -4.77 -7.69 17.11
CA VAL A 9 -3.79 -6.77 16.52
C VAL A 9 -3.93 -6.80 15.00
N VAL A 10 -4.00 -5.63 14.37
CA VAL A 10 -4.11 -5.50 12.92
C VAL A 10 -2.88 -4.76 12.39
N ILE A 11 -2.13 -5.40 11.50
CA ILE A 11 -0.92 -4.83 10.88
C ILE A 11 -1.03 -4.91 9.35
N ASP A 12 -1.20 -3.75 8.72
CA ASP A 12 -1.15 -3.58 7.27
C ASP A 12 0.29 -3.32 6.80
N ASN A 13 0.91 -4.34 6.19
CA ASN A 13 2.32 -4.33 5.78
C ASN A 13 2.49 -3.71 4.38
N GLY A 14 2.64 -2.38 4.31
CA GLY A 14 2.86 -1.68 3.04
C GLY A 14 4.34 -1.55 2.66
N THR A 15 4.63 -1.41 1.36
CA THR A 15 6.01 -1.16 0.86
C THR A 15 6.63 0.14 1.39
N GLY A 16 5.85 1.22 1.42
CA GLY A 16 6.31 2.50 1.96
C GLY A 16 6.01 2.67 3.45
N TYR A 17 4.80 2.29 3.87
CA TYR A 17 4.29 2.51 5.22
C TYR A 17 3.51 1.32 5.75
N THR A 18 3.82 0.93 6.97
CA THR A 18 3.06 -0.02 7.77
C THR A 18 2.08 0.74 8.63
N LYS A 19 0.83 0.26 8.69
CA LYS A 19 -0.20 0.79 9.60
C LYS A 19 -0.54 -0.29 10.59
N MET A 20 -0.54 0.05 11.86
CA MET A 20 -0.73 -0.92 12.93
C MET A 20 -1.60 -0.35 14.05
N GLY A 21 -2.36 -1.22 14.69
CA GLY A 21 -3.22 -0.88 15.81
C GLY A 21 -4.07 -2.06 16.25
N PHE A 22 -5.05 -1.77 17.10
CA PHE A 22 -5.98 -2.76 17.62
C PHE A 22 -7.31 -2.72 16.85
N ALA A 23 -7.91 -3.89 16.67
CA ALA A 23 -9.25 -4.05 16.12
C ALA A 23 -10.28 -3.24 16.92
N GLY A 24 -11.28 -2.71 16.22
CA GLY A 24 -12.35 -1.88 16.77
C GLY A 24 -12.07 -0.38 16.67
N ASN A 25 -10.81 0.01 16.44
CA ASN A 25 -10.45 1.40 16.17
C ASN A 25 -10.76 1.78 14.71
N VAL A 26 -11.17 3.03 14.51
CA VAL A 26 -11.45 3.58 13.17
C VAL A 26 -10.17 3.96 12.41
N GLU A 27 -9.13 4.37 13.13
CA GLU A 27 -7.84 4.75 12.56
C GLU A 27 -6.71 3.91 13.17
N PRO A 28 -5.64 3.62 12.42
CA PRO A 28 -4.48 2.91 12.96
C PRO A 28 -3.85 3.73 14.09
N CYS A 29 -3.40 3.04 15.13
CA CYS A 29 -2.69 3.67 16.25
C CYS A 29 -1.38 4.30 15.77
N PHE A 30 -0.69 3.64 14.85
CA PHE A 30 0.57 4.09 14.29
C PHE A 30 0.62 3.88 12.78
N ILE A 31 1.20 4.86 12.08
CA ILE A 31 1.59 4.75 10.67
C ILE A 31 3.09 5.03 10.63
N GLN A 32 3.89 4.03 10.31
CA GLN A 32 5.35 4.11 10.34
C GLN A 32 5.94 3.73 8.98
N PRO A 33 7.05 4.38 8.54
CA PRO A 33 7.78 3.93 7.36
C PRO A 33 8.21 2.47 7.52
N THR A 34 8.05 1.66 6.47
CA THR A 34 8.44 0.25 6.47
C THR A 34 9.93 0.12 6.15
N VAL A 35 10.76 0.47 7.13
CA VAL A 35 12.22 0.51 6.98
C VAL A 35 12.90 0.13 8.29
N VAL A 36 14.03 -0.55 8.17
CA VAL A 36 14.90 -0.93 9.28
C VAL A 36 16.30 -0.37 9.02
N ALA A 37 16.88 0.27 10.04
CA ALA A 37 18.26 0.72 10.03
C ALA A 37 19.09 -0.25 10.86
N VAL A 38 20.03 -0.97 10.22
CA VAL A 38 20.90 -1.94 10.90
C VAL A 38 22.32 -1.41 10.96
N ASN A 39 22.98 -1.60 12.10
CA ASN A 39 24.38 -1.29 12.26
C ASN A 39 25.26 -2.44 11.72
N GLU A 40 25.84 -2.26 10.53
CA GLU A 40 26.69 -3.28 9.90
C GLU A 40 28.06 -3.46 10.57
N SER A 41 28.47 -2.53 11.45
CA SER A 41 29.80 -2.59 12.06
C SER A 41 29.98 -3.83 12.94
N PHE A 42 28.93 -4.30 13.60
CA PHE A 42 28.95 -5.53 14.40
C PHE A 42 28.84 -6.81 13.55
N LEU A 43 28.08 -6.79 12.45
CA LEU A 43 27.97 -7.93 11.51
C LEU A 43 29.33 -8.23 10.84
N LYS A 44 30.14 -7.20 10.56
CA LYS A 44 31.50 -7.36 10.00
C LYS A 44 32.51 -7.86 11.04
N GLN A 45 32.42 -7.40 12.29
CA GLN A 45 33.28 -7.89 13.38
C GLN A 45 33.09 -9.38 13.70
N SER A 46 31.87 -9.90 13.53
CA SER A 46 31.57 -11.34 13.64
C SER A 46 32.35 -12.17 12.61
N ARG A 47 32.51 -11.66 11.38
CA ARG A 47 33.18 -12.37 10.28
C ARG A 47 34.71 -12.23 10.26
N THR A 48 35.30 -11.20 10.87
CA THR A 48 36.76 -10.95 10.84
C THR A 48 37.51 -11.41 12.09
N SER A 49 36.81 -11.81 13.15
CA SER A 49 37.46 -12.20 14.41
C SER A 49 37.77 -13.69 14.45
N SER A 50 38.93 -14.06 13.90
CA SER A 50 39.51 -15.39 14.06
C SER A 50 39.86 -15.67 15.53
N LYS A 51 39.21 -16.69 16.11
CA LYS A 51 39.66 -17.49 17.27
C LYS A 51 40.15 -16.70 18.51
N SER A 52 39.26 -16.27 19.40
CA SER A 52 39.66 -16.18 20.83
C SER A 52 38.58 -15.99 21.90
N ASN A 53 37.29 -15.74 21.63
CA ASN A 53 36.29 -15.72 22.72
C ASN A 53 34.84 -15.92 22.26
N TRP A 54 34.31 -17.13 22.45
CA TRP A 54 32.91 -17.50 22.14
C TRP A 54 31.89 -16.63 22.88
N SER A 55 32.14 -16.30 24.16
CA SER A 55 31.26 -15.43 24.95
C SER A 55 31.21 -13.99 24.42
N ALA A 56 32.33 -13.45 23.93
CA ALA A 56 32.36 -12.10 23.34
C ALA A 56 31.68 -12.08 21.96
N GLN A 57 31.82 -13.14 21.16
CA GLN A 57 31.11 -13.29 19.89
C GLN A 57 29.60 -13.45 20.09
N TYR A 58 29.17 -14.22 21.09
CA TYR A 58 27.76 -14.39 21.42
C TYR A 58 27.16 -13.07 21.92
N SER A 59 27.80 -12.39 22.87
CA SER A 59 27.32 -11.09 23.36
C SER A 59 27.35 -9.99 22.29
N ALA A 60 28.36 -9.98 21.41
CA ALA A 60 28.41 -9.06 20.28
C ALA A 60 27.35 -9.39 19.21
N GLY A 61 27.05 -10.68 18.99
CA GLY A 61 25.98 -11.13 18.10
C GLY A 61 24.59 -10.74 18.61
N VAL A 62 24.33 -10.97 19.90
CA VAL A 62 23.07 -10.57 20.57
C VAL A 62 22.90 -9.04 20.59
N MET A 63 23.98 -8.29 20.85
CA MET A 63 23.94 -6.82 20.77
C MET A 63 23.76 -6.32 19.33
N ALA A 64 24.34 -6.99 18.33
CA ALA A 64 24.17 -6.66 16.91
C ALA A 64 22.76 -6.91 16.40
N ASP A 65 22.09 -7.95 16.92
CA ASP A 65 20.72 -8.29 16.57
C ASP A 65 19.71 -7.32 17.18
N LEU A 66 20.06 -6.69 18.31
CA LEU A 66 19.23 -5.70 19.01
C LEU A 66 19.56 -4.24 18.63
N ASP A 67 20.73 -3.97 18.04
CA ASP A 67 21.16 -2.63 17.60
C ASP A 67 20.59 -2.28 16.21
N PHE A 68 19.27 -2.12 16.17
CA PHE A 68 18.57 -1.63 15.00
C PHE A 68 17.47 -0.63 15.37
N PHE A 69 17.17 0.25 14.43
CA PHE A 69 16.03 1.18 14.52
C PHE A 69 15.02 0.85 13.44
N SER A 70 13.76 1.23 13.64
CA SER A 70 12.70 1.10 12.64
C SER A 70 11.98 2.43 12.40
N GLY A 71 11.21 2.52 11.31
CA GLY A 71 10.33 3.66 11.07
C GLY A 71 11.05 5.00 10.91
N ASP A 72 10.48 6.06 11.49
CA ASP A 72 11.05 7.41 11.43
C ASP A 72 12.40 7.53 12.15
N GLU A 73 12.63 6.73 13.18
CA GLU A 73 13.91 6.68 13.90
C GLU A 73 15.02 6.13 13.01
N ALA A 74 14.74 5.08 12.25
CA ALA A 74 15.66 4.53 11.26
C ALA A 74 16.09 5.59 10.22
N LEU A 75 15.13 6.32 9.66
CA LEU A 75 15.40 7.39 8.70
C LEU A 75 16.26 8.51 9.31
N THR A 76 15.99 8.88 10.57
CA THR A 76 16.74 9.93 11.27
C THR A 76 18.16 9.49 11.61
N LYS A 77 18.34 8.26 12.08
CA LYS A 77 19.65 7.68 12.43
C LYS A 77 20.54 7.51 11.20
N SER A 78 19.98 7.05 10.08
CA SER A 78 20.73 6.95 8.82
C SER A 78 21.18 8.32 8.27
N ARG A 79 20.40 9.39 8.49
CA ARG A 79 20.79 10.76 8.09
C ARG A 79 21.87 11.38 8.98
N SER A 80 21.91 10.99 10.25
CA SER A 80 22.80 11.56 11.26
C SER A 80 24.10 10.78 11.45
N SER A 81 24.12 9.48 11.11
CA SER A 81 25.28 8.61 11.27
C SER A 81 25.45 7.68 10.08
N ASN A 82 26.68 7.59 9.57
CA ASN A 82 27.05 6.67 8.50
C ASN A 82 27.16 5.20 8.95
N ALA A 83 26.95 4.90 10.24
CA ALA A 83 27.05 3.53 10.77
C ALA A 83 25.82 2.67 10.46
N TYR A 84 24.68 3.29 10.14
CA TYR A 84 23.40 2.60 9.97
C TYR A 84 22.96 2.59 8.51
N ASN A 85 22.80 1.39 7.96
CA ASN A 85 22.30 1.19 6.60
C ASN A 85 20.79 0.91 6.60
N LEU A 86 20.06 1.61 5.73
CA LEU A 86 18.62 1.41 5.57
C LEU A 86 18.34 0.17 4.72
N THR A 87 17.54 -0.72 5.26
CA THR A 87 16.98 -1.88 4.59
C THR A 87 15.47 -1.75 4.54
N TYR A 88 14.92 -1.92 3.34
CA TYR A 88 13.46 -1.95 3.11
C TYR A 88 13.05 -3.42 2.96
N PRO A 89 12.38 -4.02 3.97
CA PRO A 89 12.07 -5.45 3.98
C PRO A 89 11.03 -5.81 2.90
N ILE A 90 10.16 -4.87 2.53
CA ILE A 90 9.12 -5.05 1.53
C ILE A 90 9.48 -4.27 0.26
N ARG A 91 9.35 -4.90 -0.90
CA ARG A 91 9.49 -4.28 -2.23
C ARG A 91 8.32 -4.70 -3.11
N ASN A 92 7.67 -3.73 -3.76
CA ASN A 92 6.54 -3.97 -4.67
C ASN A 92 5.43 -4.86 -4.06
N GLY A 93 5.15 -4.67 -2.77
CA GLY A 93 4.15 -5.43 -2.02
C GLY A 93 4.56 -6.83 -1.58
N GLN A 94 5.81 -7.25 -1.81
CA GLN A 94 6.35 -8.56 -1.42
C GLN A 94 7.48 -8.43 -0.41
N VAL A 95 7.55 -9.33 0.56
CA VAL A 95 8.67 -9.42 1.50
C VAL A 95 9.89 -9.97 0.76
N TYR A 96 11.00 -9.23 0.78
CA TYR A 96 12.25 -9.58 0.13
C TYR A 96 13.34 -9.96 1.15
N ASN A 97 13.28 -9.41 2.37
CA ASN A 97 14.22 -9.71 3.44
C ASN A 97 13.44 -10.07 4.71
N TRP A 98 13.38 -11.36 5.02
CA TRP A 98 12.63 -11.91 6.15
C TRP A 98 13.27 -11.55 7.50
N ASP A 99 14.59 -11.61 7.63
CA ASP A 99 15.30 -11.19 8.85
C ASP A 99 14.98 -9.73 9.21
N ALA A 100 14.97 -8.84 8.22
CA ALA A 100 14.59 -7.45 8.43
C ALA A 100 13.09 -7.29 8.73
N MET A 101 12.23 -8.15 8.17
CA MET A 101 10.79 -8.12 8.42
C MET A 101 10.46 -8.58 9.85
N GLU A 102 11.09 -9.65 10.32
CA GLU A 102 10.97 -10.17 11.69
C GLU A 102 11.39 -9.11 12.71
N ARG A 103 12.58 -8.50 12.52
CA ARG A 103 13.04 -7.37 13.34
C ARG A 103 12.06 -6.20 13.31
N TYR A 104 11.49 -5.89 12.15
CA TYR A 104 10.50 -4.83 12.03
C TYR A 104 9.23 -5.15 12.84
N TRP A 105 8.69 -6.36 12.73
CA TRP A 105 7.54 -6.80 13.53
C TRP A 105 7.82 -6.82 15.02
N GLN A 106 9.03 -7.20 15.45
CA GLN A 106 9.44 -7.12 16.85
C GLN A 106 9.29 -5.69 17.38
N GLN A 107 9.73 -4.67 16.63
CA GLN A 107 9.55 -3.27 17.01
C GLN A 107 8.07 -2.87 17.02
N CYS A 108 7.31 -3.26 16.01
CA CYS A 108 5.87 -3.01 15.94
C CYS A 108 5.13 -3.52 17.19
N ILE A 109 5.39 -4.77 17.58
CA ILE A 109 4.70 -5.46 18.68
C ILE A 109 5.15 -4.89 20.04
N PHE A 110 6.45 -4.89 20.32
CA PHE A 110 6.96 -4.61 21.67
C PHE A 110 7.15 -3.12 21.95
N ASN A 111 7.56 -2.32 20.97
CA ASN A 111 7.88 -0.90 21.19
C ASN A 111 6.71 0.04 20.90
N TYR A 112 6.03 -0.16 19.77
CA TYR A 112 4.90 0.69 19.37
C TYR A 112 3.59 0.24 20.00
N LEU A 113 3.13 -0.99 19.71
CA LEU A 113 1.86 -1.50 20.22
C LEU A 113 1.91 -1.84 21.71
N ARG A 114 3.11 -2.20 22.22
CA ARG A 114 3.36 -2.53 23.64
C ARG A 114 2.39 -3.59 24.15
N CYS A 115 2.16 -4.60 23.34
CA CYS A 115 1.30 -5.73 23.67
C CYS A 115 2.14 -7.00 23.82
N ASP A 116 1.64 -7.92 24.64
CA ASP A 116 2.17 -9.27 24.72
C ASP A 116 1.58 -10.08 23.56
N PRO A 117 2.38 -10.56 22.58
CA PRO A 117 1.85 -11.26 21.43
C PRO A 117 1.10 -12.55 21.79
N GLU A 118 1.42 -13.20 22.92
CA GLU A 118 0.74 -14.43 23.38
C GLU A 118 -0.71 -14.20 23.81
N ASP A 119 -1.06 -12.94 24.12
CA ASP A 119 -2.38 -12.54 24.61
C ASP A 119 -3.32 -12.05 23.49
N HIS A 120 -2.87 -11.99 22.22
CA HIS A 120 -3.61 -11.35 21.13
C HIS A 120 -3.61 -12.17 19.83
N TYR A 121 -4.77 -12.28 19.19
CA TYR A 121 -4.84 -12.75 17.80
C TYR A 121 -4.32 -11.68 16.84
N PHE A 122 -3.75 -12.09 15.71
CA PHE A 122 -3.18 -11.18 14.71
C PHE A 122 -3.87 -11.30 13.35
N LEU A 123 -4.21 -10.14 12.78
CA LEU A 123 -4.55 -9.98 11.37
C LEU A 123 -3.38 -9.29 10.66
N LEU A 124 -2.70 -10.03 9.79
CA LEU A 124 -1.67 -9.50 8.91
C LEU A 124 -2.22 -9.36 7.50
N THR A 125 -1.69 -8.40 6.75
CA THR A 125 -2.12 -8.17 5.37
C THR A 125 -1.04 -8.57 4.36
N GLU A 126 -1.47 -9.00 3.17
CA GLU A 126 -0.61 -9.37 2.07
C GLU A 126 -1.10 -8.85 0.70
N SER A 127 -0.19 -8.81 -0.26
CA SER A 127 -0.51 -8.56 -1.66
C SER A 127 -1.27 -9.75 -2.27
N PRO A 128 -2.21 -9.51 -3.20
CA PRO A 128 -2.94 -10.57 -3.91
C PRO A 128 -2.06 -11.49 -4.75
N LEU A 129 -0.80 -11.12 -5.01
CA LEU A 129 0.16 -11.90 -5.78
C LEU A 129 1.17 -12.66 -4.89
N THR A 130 0.98 -12.65 -3.57
CA THR A 130 1.86 -13.35 -2.63
C THR A 130 1.77 -14.86 -2.81
N ALA A 131 2.93 -15.49 -2.95
CA ALA A 131 3.06 -16.94 -3.08
C ALA A 131 2.72 -17.66 -1.77
N PRO A 132 2.15 -18.88 -1.79
CA PRO A 132 1.81 -19.62 -0.58
C PRO A 132 2.98 -19.83 0.37
N GLU A 133 4.19 -19.99 -0.14
CA GLU A 133 5.43 -20.18 0.63
C GLU A 133 5.71 -18.95 1.54
N ASN A 134 5.44 -17.74 1.05
CA ASN A 134 5.58 -16.52 1.85
C ASN A 134 4.58 -16.47 3.02
N ARG A 135 3.42 -17.12 2.89
CA ARG A 135 2.45 -17.25 3.99
C ARG A 135 2.93 -18.23 5.04
N GLU A 136 3.61 -19.30 4.64
CA GLU A 136 4.24 -20.25 5.57
C GLU A 136 5.32 -19.56 6.39
N TYR A 137 6.22 -18.81 5.76
CA TYR A 137 7.24 -18.01 6.46
C TYR A 137 6.63 -16.97 7.41
N THR A 138 5.53 -16.34 7.01
CA THR A 138 4.79 -15.44 7.90
C THR A 138 4.23 -16.18 9.11
N GLY A 139 3.68 -17.38 8.90
CA GLY A 139 3.19 -18.25 9.97
C GLY A 139 4.29 -18.69 10.93
N GLU A 140 5.44 -19.13 10.39
CA GLU A 140 6.63 -19.53 11.15
C GLU A 140 7.07 -18.42 12.11
N ILE A 141 7.27 -17.20 11.61
CA ILE A 141 7.68 -16.07 12.47
C ILE A 141 6.61 -15.77 13.55
N MET A 142 5.33 -15.75 13.18
CA MET A 142 4.27 -15.37 14.11
C MET A 142 4.01 -16.43 15.19
N PHE A 143 4.00 -17.72 14.83
CA PHE A 143 3.75 -18.81 15.78
C PHE A 143 4.99 -19.26 16.54
N GLU A 144 6.14 -19.38 15.88
CA GLU A 144 7.37 -19.89 16.49
C GLU A 144 8.17 -18.81 17.21
N THR A 145 8.33 -17.61 16.63
CA THR A 145 9.07 -16.51 17.29
C THR A 145 8.18 -15.75 18.27
N PHE A 146 6.99 -15.33 17.84
CA PHE A 146 6.12 -14.46 18.65
C PHE A 146 5.06 -15.20 19.47
N ASN A 147 4.93 -16.52 19.34
CA ASN A 147 3.99 -17.34 20.10
C ASN A 147 2.53 -16.87 20.03
N VAL A 148 2.10 -16.28 18.91
CA VAL A 148 0.73 -15.76 18.82
C VAL A 148 -0.30 -16.89 18.95
N PRO A 149 -1.42 -16.69 19.68
CA PRO A 149 -2.45 -17.70 19.85
C PRO A 149 -3.22 -18.00 18.56
N GLY A 150 -3.33 -17.03 17.65
CA GLY A 150 -3.93 -17.23 16.35
C GLY A 150 -3.58 -16.15 15.33
N LEU A 151 -3.61 -16.54 14.06
CA LEU A 151 -3.18 -15.73 12.93
C LEU A 151 -4.19 -15.84 11.78
N TYR A 152 -4.47 -14.69 11.16
CA TYR A 152 -5.20 -14.61 9.91
C TYR A 152 -4.43 -13.71 8.92
N ILE A 153 -4.15 -14.24 7.73
CA ILE A 153 -3.47 -13.50 6.68
C ILE A 153 -4.51 -13.07 5.63
N ALA A 154 -4.82 -11.78 5.59
CA ALA A 154 -5.84 -11.20 4.76
C ALA A 154 -5.27 -10.58 3.48
N VAL A 155 -5.96 -10.77 2.36
CA VAL A 155 -5.60 -10.11 1.09
C VAL A 155 -6.05 -8.65 1.10
N ASN A 156 -5.13 -7.72 0.84
CA ASN A 156 -5.36 -6.26 0.89
C ASN A 156 -6.64 -5.82 0.19
N SER A 157 -6.85 -6.30 -1.03
CA SER A 157 -7.97 -5.89 -1.87
C SER A 157 -9.33 -6.28 -1.30
N VAL A 158 -9.43 -7.43 -0.62
CA VAL A 158 -10.70 -7.86 -0.06
C VAL A 158 -11.05 -7.02 1.17
N LEU A 159 -10.05 -6.65 1.99
CA LEU A 159 -10.23 -5.72 3.10
C LEU A 159 -10.62 -4.32 2.64
N ALA A 160 -9.99 -3.81 1.59
CA ALA A 160 -10.33 -2.52 1.02
C ALA A 160 -11.77 -2.48 0.47
N LEU A 161 -12.23 -3.58 -0.13
CA LEU A 161 -13.61 -3.70 -0.58
C LEU A 161 -14.58 -3.63 0.60
N ALA A 162 -14.31 -4.38 1.68
CA ALA A 162 -15.11 -4.35 2.91
C ALA A 162 -15.14 -2.94 3.55
N ALA A 163 -14.02 -2.21 3.52
CA ALA A 163 -13.93 -0.85 4.03
C ALA A 163 -14.79 0.17 3.25
N GLY A 164 -15.00 -0.04 1.95
CA GLY A 164 -15.77 0.86 1.09
C GLY A 164 -17.25 0.97 1.47
N TYR A 165 -17.77 0.05 2.30
CA TYR A 165 -19.21 -0.17 2.51
C TYR A 165 -19.74 0.16 3.90
N THR A 166 -19.14 1.12 4.61
CA THR A 166 -19.68 1.64 5.89
C THR A 166 -21.08 2.26 5.79
N THR A 167 -21.68 2.29 4.60
CA THR A 167 -23.06 2.71 4.36
C THR A 167 -23.87 1.61 3.64
N SER A 168 -24.65 0.90 4.45
CA SER A 168 -25.93 0.20 4.17
C SER A 168 -26.03 -1.01 3.22
N LYS A 169 -25.02 -1.39 2.42
CA LYS A 169 -25.00 -2.74 1.79
C LYS A 169 -23.58 -3.11 1.35
N CYS A 170 -22.97 -4.11 1.99
CA CYS A 170 -21.66 -4.62 1.55
C CYS A 170 -21.86 -5.44 0.26
N GLU A 171 -21.47 -4.88 -0.88
CA GLU A 171 -21.38 -5.66 -2.12
C GLU A 171 -19.95 -6.18 -2.25
N MET A 172 -19.73 -7.44 -1.86
CA MET A 172 -18.43 -8.11 -1.97
C MET A 172 -18.03 -8.52 -3.40
N THR A 173 -18.66 -7.88 -4.38
CA THR A 173 -18.34 -7.99 -5.80
C THR A 173 -17.99 -6.61 -6.33
N GLY A 174 -16.75 -6.44 -6.79
CA GLY A 174 -16.22 -5.16 -7.25
C GLY A 174 -14.78 -5.26 -7.73
N VAL A 175 -14.26 -4.15 -8.26
CA VAL A 175 -12.84 -4.03 -8.59
C VAL A 175 -12.18 -3.11 -7.59
N VAL A 176 -11.12 -3.59 -6.95
CA VAL A 176 -10.28 -2.75 -6.11
C VAL A 176 -9.09 -2.25 -6.92
N VAL A 177 -8.94 -0.92 -6.96
CA VAL A 177 -7.79 -0.24 -7.54
C VAL A 177 -6.94 0.24 -6.38
N ASP A 178 -5.95 -0.58 -6.02
CA ASP A 178 -5.01 -0.29 -4.94
C ASP A 178 -3.76 0.39 -5.50
N VAL A 179 -3.57 1.66 -5.17
CA VAL A 179 -2.43 2.47 -5.62
C VAL A 179 -1.60 2.85 -4.39
N GLY A 180 -0.65 1.98 -4.07
CA GLY A 180 0.27 2.15 -2.95
C GLY A 180 1.48 3.02 -3.29
N ASP A 181 2.52 2.91 -2.48
CA ASP A 181 3.80 3.57 -2.73
C ASP A 181 4.71 2.75 -3.67
N GLY A 182 4.67 1.42 -3.58
CA GLY A 182 5.54 0.53 -4.37
C GLY A 182 4.87 -0.25 -5.49
N ALA A 183 3.54 -0.36 -5.50
CA ALA A 183 2.82 -1.09 -6.53
C ALA A 183 1.41 -0.53 -6.74
N THR A 184 0.91 -0.72 -7.95
CA THR A 184 -0.49 -0.49 -8.31
C THR A 184 -1.11 -1.79 -8.79
N HIS A 185 -2.17 -2.23 -8.12
CA HIS A 185 -2.88 -3.46 -8.42
C HIS A 185 -4.35 -3.18 -8.73
N ILE A 186 -4.85 -3.80 -9.78
CA ILE A 186 -6.27 -3.84 -10.15
C ILE A 186 -6.74 -5.26 -9.91
N VAL A 187 -7.61 -5.41 -8.91
CA VAL A 187 -8.01 -6.72 -8.38
C VAL A 187 -9.52 -6.87 -8.48
N PRO A 188 -10.01 -7.72 -9.38
CA PRO A 188 -11.43 -8.05 -9.46
C PRO A 188 -11.79 -9.06 -8.37
N VAL A 189 -12.83 -8.76 -7.61
CA VAL A 189 -13.37 -9.58 -6.53
C VAL A 189 -14.82 -9.92 -6.87
N ALA A 190 -15.20 -11.18 -6.73
CA ALA A 190 -16.58 -11.65 -6.87
C ALA A 190 -16.95 -12.48 -5.65
N ASP A 191 -18.02 -12.08 -4.97
CA ASP A 191 -18.57 -12.71 -3.77
C ASP A 191 -17.51 -12.96 -2.68
N GLY A 192 -16.57 -12.02 -2.53
CA GLY A 192 -15.45 -12.08 -1.58
C GLY A 192 -14.20 -12.82 -2.08
N TYR A 193 -14.27 -13.48 -3.23
CA TYR A 193 -13.15 -14.21 -3.81
C TYR A 193 -12.45 -13.39 -4.90
N VAL A 194 -11.13 -13.36 -4.84
CA VAL A 194 -10.30 -12.70 -5.86
C VAL A 194 -10.28 -13.53 -7.14
N ILE A 195 -10.61 -12.92 -8.28
CA ILE A 195 -10.49 -13.55 -9.61
C ILE A 195 -9.03 -13.41 -10.08
N GLY A 196 -8.17 -14.28 -9.55
CA GLY A 196 -6.71 -14.22 -9.73
C GLY A 196 -6.25 -14.10 -11.19
N SER A 197 -6.90 -14.83 -12.11
CA SER A 197 -6.57 -14.82 -13.55
C SER A 197 -6.78 -13.46 -14.23
N SER A 198 -7.57 -12.57 -13.63
CA SER A 198 -7.91 -11.26 -14.17
C SER A 198 -7.15 -10.11 -13.52
N ILE A 199 -6.33 -10.38 -12.49
CA ILE A 199 -5.52 -9.35 -11.84
C ILE A 199 -4.60 -8.68 -12.87
N LYS A 200 -4.52 -7.35 -12.80
CA LYS A 200 -3.54 -6.56 -13.56
C LYS A 200 -2.71 -5.72 -12.61
N SER A 201 -1.44 -5.53 -12.93
CA SER A 201 -0.54 -4.63 -12.21
C SER A 201 -0.02 -3.55 -13.15
N ILE A 202 0.30 -2.40 -12.58
CA ILE A 202 0.92 -1.27 -13.28
C ILE A 202 2.26 -0.98 -12.60
N PRO A 203 3.37 -0.85 -13.36
CA PRO A 203 4.69 -0.55 -12.82
C PRO A 203 4.86 0.95 -12.52
N ILE A 204 3.80 1.59 -12.02
CA ILE A 204 3.77 3.00 -11.62
C ILE A 204 2.99 3.08 -10.32
N ALA A 205 3.60 3.65 -9.29
CA ALA A 205 3.03 3.78 -7.96
C ALA A 205 3.36 5.16 -7.36
N GLY A 206 3.03 5.35 -6.07
CA GLY A 206 3.26 6.60 -5.36
C GLY A 206 4.71 7.06 -5.34
N LYS A 207 5.68 6.13 -5.30
CA LYS A 207 7.10 6.45 -5.34
C LYS A 207 7.51 7.03 -6.69
N ASP A 208 6.98 6.50 -7.79
CA ASP A 208 7.26 6.97 -9.14
C ASP A 208 6.74 8.39 -9.36
N VAL A 209 5.56 8.70 -8.83
CA VAL A 209 5.04 10.08 -8.78
C VAL A 209 5.98 11.00 -8.03
N THR A 210 6.50 10.57 -6.87
CA THR A 210 7.48 11.36 -6.10
C THR A 210 8.76 11.60 -6.92
N LEU A 211 9.29 10.56 -7.58
CA LEU A 211 10.50 10.67 -8.41
C LEU A 211 10.29 11.59 -9.62
N PHE A 212 9.11 11.54 -10.23
CA PHE A 212 8.76 12.42 -11.35
C PHE A 212 8.67 13.88 -10.88
N ILE A 213 8.01 14.16 -9.76
CA ILE A 213 7.97 15.52 -9.17
C ILE A 213 9.39 15.99 -8.85
N GLN A 214 10.23 15.13 -8.27
CA GLN A 214 11.63 15.44 -7.97
C GLN A 214 12.40 15.84 -9.23
N GLN A 215 12.20 15.11 -10.33
CA GLN A 215 12.79 15.43 -11.62
C GLN A 215 12.33 16.80 -12.14
N LEU A 216 11.02 17.08 -12.13
CA LEU A 216 10.46 18.35 -12.59
C LEU A 216 11.01 19.55 -11.80
N MET A 217 11.12 19.43 -10.47
CA MET A 217 11.69 20.48 -9.61
C MET A 217 13.17 20.71 -9.92
N ARG A 218 13.92 19.65 -10.23
CA ARG A 218 15.33 19.73 -10.60
C ARG A 218 15.53 20.39 -11.97
N GLU A 219 14.70 20.04 -12.95
CA GLU A 219 14.75 20.61 -14.31
C GLU A 219 14.42 22.12 -14.32
N ARG A 220 13.51 22.57 -13.45
CA ARG A 220 13.24 24.00 -13.26
C ARG A 220 14.40 24.76 -12.59
N GLY A 221 15.34 24.06 -11.96
CA GLY A 221 16.50 24.67 -11.30
C GLY A 221 16.25 25.10 -9.84
N GLU A 222 15.28 24.49 -9.16
CA GLU A 222 15.03 24.76 -7.73
C GLU A 222 16.23 24.36 -6.86
N LYS A 223 16.67 25.26 -5.96
CA LYS A 223 17.89 25.07 -5.14
C LYS A 223 17.64 24.20 -3.89
N ILE A 224 17.07 23.02 -4.09
CA ILE A 224 16.74 22.07 -3.03
C ILE A 224 18.00 21.26 -2.68
N PRO A 225 18.32 21.06 -1.38
CA PRO A 225 19.41 20.19 -0.96
C PRO A 225 19.22 18.76 -1.49
N PRO A 226 20.24 18.11 -2.06
CA PRO A 226 20.13 16.74 -2.55
C PRO A 226 19.61 15.75 -1.50
N GLU A 227 20.01 15.93 -0.23
CA GLU A 227 19.58 15.10 0.90
C GLU A 227 18.09 15.22 1.25
N ASP A 228 17.45 16.36 0.91
CA ASP A 228 16.05 16.65 1.23
C ASP A 228 15.15 16.64 -0.01
N SER A 229 15.75 16.40 -1.18
CA SER A 229 15.08 16.50 -2.48
C SER A 229 13.91 15.51 -2.62
N PHE A 230 14.10 14.26 -2.22
CA PHE A 230 13.04 13.24 -2.27
C PHE A 230 11.92 13.53 -1.27
N GLU A 231 12.27 13.91 -0.03
CA GLU A 231 11.31 14.20 1.02
C GLU A 231 10.48 15.46 0.71
N SER A 232 11.11 16.47 0.11
CA SER A 232 10.43 17.66 -0.40
C SER A 232 9.44 17.30 -1.49
N ALA A 233 9.86 16.52 -2.49
CA ALA A 233 8.98 16.07 -3.57
C ALA A 233 7.80 15.24 -3.03
N ARG A 234 8.02 14.40 -2.02
CA ARG A 234 6.96 13.62 -1.34
C ARG A 234 5.95 14.54 -0.64
N LYS A 235 6.42 15.53 0.10
CA LYS A 235 5.54 16.52 0.74
C LYS A 235 4.78 17.34 -0.30
N VAL A 236 5.44 17.74 -1.39
CA VAL A 236 4.79 18.45 -2.49
C VAL A 236 3.69 17.61 -3.14
N LYS A 237 3.95 16.32 -3.35
CA LYS A 237 2.97 15.33 -3.80
C LYS A 237 1.74 15.32 -2.90
N GLU A 238 1.95 15.14 -1.60
CA GLU A 238 0.87 14.96 -0.62
C GLU A 238 0.05 16.24 -0.38
N MET A 239 0.68 17.43 -0.41
CA MET A 239 0.01 18.68 -0.03
C MET A 239 -0.55 19.48 -1.20
N TYR A 240 0.09 19.46 -2.38
CA TYR A 240 -0.23 20.40 -3.46
C TYR A 240 -0.73 19.75 -4.74
N CYS A 241 -0.57 18.43 -4.89
CA CYS A 241 -0.93 17.75 -6.12
C CYS A 241 -2.42 17.40 -6.22
N TYR A 242 -2.92 17.39 -7.43
CA TYR A 242 -4.32 17.08 -7.76
C TYR A 242 -4.41 16.56 -9.19
N THR A 243 -5.47 15.81 -9.48
CA THR A 243 -5.73 15.32 -10.84
C THR A 243 -6.47 16.38 -11.64
N CYS A 244 -5.92 16.77 -12.79
CA CYS A 244 -6.59 17.71 -13.69
C CYS A 244 -7.54 16.98 -14.65
N SER A 245 -8.44 17.74 -15.29
CA SER A 245 -9.39 17.19 -16.26
C SER A 245 -8.83 17.12 -17.68
N ASP A 246 -7.92 18.04 -18.02
CA ASP A 246 -7.30 18.28 -19.32
C ASP A 246 -5.99 19.04 -19.06
N VAL A 247 -4.88 18.43 -19.45
CA VAL A 247 -3.53 18.92 -19.16
C VAL A 247 -3.23 20.25 -19.86
N VAL A 248 -3.62 20.39 -21.13
CA VAL A 248 -3.35 21.59 -21.93
C VAL A 248 -4.11 22.79 -21.39
N LYS A 249 -5.38 22.60 -20.98
CA LYS A 249 -6.15 23.66 -20.33
C LYS A 249 -5.55 24.06 -18.98
N GLU A 250 -4.96 23.11 -18.26
CA GLU A 250 -4.36 23.38 -16.96
C GLU A 250 -3.07 24.19 -17.09
N PHE A 251 -2.21 23.88 -18.07
CA PHE A 251 -1.05 24.72 -18.42
C PHE A 251 -1.47 26.17 -18.70
N ASN A 252 -2.44 26.36 -19.58
CA ASN A 252 -2.94 27.70 -19.93
C ASN A 252 -3.46 28.50 -18.71
N LYS A 253 -4.02 27.84 -17.69
CA LYS A 253 -4.44 28.51 -16.45
C LYS A 253 -3.26 28.97 -15.60
N HIS A 254 -2.23 28.13 -15.49
CA HIS A 254 -1.04 28.45 -14.71
C HIS A 254 -0.27 29.62 -15.35
N ASP A 255 -0.21 29.65 -16.68
CA ASP A 255 0.49 30.70 -17.43
C ASP A 255 -0.26 32.04 -17.39
N LYS A 256 -1.60 32.01 -17.40
CA LYS A 256 -2.44 33.22 -17.32
C LYS A 256 -2.49 33.82 -15.92
N GLU A 257 -2.49 33.00 -14.87
CA GLU A 257 -2.65 33.45 -13.47
C GLU A 257 -1.57 32.86 -12.54
N PRO A 258 -0.27 33.11 -12.78
CA PRO A 258 0.81 32.47 -12.02
C PRO A 258 0.71 32.72 -10.51
N GLY A 259 0.36 33.92 -10.07
CA GLY A 259 0.24 34.26 -8.64
C GLY A 259 -0.83 33.47 -7.87
N LYS A 260 -1.81 32.86 -8.56
CA LYS A 260 -2.86 32.05 -7.93
C LYS A 260 -2.46 30.58 -7.84
N TYR A 261 -1.79 30.07 -8.88
CA TYR A 261 -1.52 28.64 -9.04
C TYR A 261 -0.11 28.24 -8.60
N ILE A 262 0.89 29.11 -8.71
CA ILE A 262 2.22 28.85 -8.15
C ILE A 262 2.11 28.93 -6.62
N LYS A 263 2.64 27.91 -5.94
CA LYS A 263 2.74 27.85 -4.48
C LYS A 263 4.19 27.91 -4.07
N HIS A 264 4.45 28.26 -2.81
CA HIS A 264 5.81 28.31 -2.27
C HIS A 264 5.96 27.27 -1.17
N TRP A 265 6.96 26.41 -1.32
CA TRP A 265 7.40 25.50 -0.28
C TRP A 265 8.60 26.09 0.46
N ARG A 266 8.65 25.87 1.77
CA ARG A 266 9.79 26.26 2.61
C ARG A 266 10.26 25.05 3.39
N GLY A 267 11.55 24.77 3.31
CA GLY A 267 12.21 23.70 4.06
C GLY A 267 13.40 24.23 4.84
N ILE A 268 13.95 23.37 5.69
CA ILE A 268 15.15 23.65 6.49
C ILE A 268 16.23 22.69 6.03
N ARG A 269 17.42 23.22 5.71
CA ARG A 269 18.56 22.40 5.30
C ARG A 269 18.99 21.51 6.47
N PRO A 270 19.01 20.17 6.32
CA PRO A 270 19.32 19.26 7.43
C PRO A 270 20.69 19.50 8.07
N LYS A 271 21.69 19.90 7.29
CA LYS A 271 23.08 20.08 7.77
C LYS A 271 23.37 21.47 8.35
N THR A 272 22.81 22.52 7.74
CA THR A 272 23.15 23.91 8.10
C THR A 272 22.07 24.59 8.93
N GLY A 273 20.88 24.02 9.02
CA GLY A 273 19.71 24.65 9.65
C GLY A 273 19.19 25.88 8.91
N ALA A 274 19.79 26.26 7.77
CA ALA A 274 19.37 27.42 7.00
C ALA A 274 18.05 27.14 6.26
N PRO A 275 17.15 28.13 6.15
CA PRO A 275 15.94 27.96 5.36
C PRO A 275 16.26 27.91 3.87
N TYR A 276 15.46 27.15 3.11
CA TYR A 276 15.39 27.24 1.66
C TYR A 276 13.93 27.30 1.22
N SER A 277 13.69 27.90 0.07
CA SER A 277 12.36 27.95 -0.55
C SER A 277 12.45 27.43 -1.98
N CYS A 278 11.38 26.80 -2.42
CA CYS A 278 11.17 26.48 -3.83
C CYS A 278 9.75 26.82 -4.26
N ASP A 279 9.62 27.20 -5.51
CA ASP A 279 8.31 27.39 -6.12
C ASP A 279 7.74 26.03 -6.50
N ILE A 280 6.41 25.93 -6.53
CA ILE A 280 5.67 24.73 -6.90
C ILE A 280 4.67 25.13 -7.98
N GLY A 281 4.84 24.58 -9.18
CA GLY A 281 4.06 24.94 -10.36
C GLY A 281 3.36 23.74 -10.99
N TYR A 282 3.81 23.35 -12.19
CA TYR A 282 3.17 22.35 -13.03
C TYR A 282 3.19 20.94 -12.46
N GLU A 283 4.16 20.61 -11.60
CA GLU A 283 4.26 19.32 -10.92
C GLU A 283 3.00 18.96 -10.12
N ARG A 284 2.20 19.97 -9.75
CA ARG A 284 0.93 19.78 -9.02
C ARG A 284 -0.08 18.95 -9.80
N PHE A 285 -0.20 19.15 -11.11
CA PHE A 285 -1.11 18.37 -11.93
C PHE A 285 -0.38 17.33 -12.78
N LEU A 286 0.89 17.55 -13.12
CA LEU A 286 1.70 16.58 -13.87
C LEU A 286 2.04 15.34 -13.04
N GLY A 287 2.29 15.49 -11.73
CA GLY A 287 2.62 14.37 -10.86
C GLY A 287 1.57 13.24 -10.94
N PRO A 288 0.29 13.51 -10.63
CA PRO A 288 -0.77 12.50 -10.75
C PRO A 288 -1.13 12.10 -12.19
N GLU A 289 -0.74 12.89 -13.20
CA GLU A 289 -1.07 12.59 -14.61
C GLU A 289 -0.35 11.34 -15.11
N VAL A 290 0.73 10.88 -14.45
CA VAL A 290 1.42 9.62 -14.79
C VAL A 290 0.50 8.39 -14.78
N PHE A 291 -0.62 8.41 -14.03
CA PHE A 291 -1.59 7.32 -14.05
C PHE A 291 -2.50 7.35 -15.30
N PHE A 292 -2.69 8.52 -15.91
CA PHE A 292 -3.60 8.70 -17.05
C PHE A 292 -2.83 8.84 -18.37
N SER A 293 -1.58 9.29 -18.31
CA SER A 293 -0.66 9.41 -19.43
C SER A 293 0.73 8.88 -19.02
N PRO A 294 0.90 7.55 -18.83
CA PRO A 294 2.15 6.96 -18.32
C PRO A 294 3.42 7.30 -19.11
N GLU A 295 3.26 7.54 -20.41
CA GLU A 295 4.30 7.92 -21.37
C GLU A 295 5.09 9.19 -21.00
N ILE A 296 4.55 10.05 -20.12
CA ILE A 296 5.27 11.25 -19.65
C ILE A 296 6.41 10.92 -18.68
N TYR A 297 6.41 9.72 -18.10
CA TYR A 297 7.37 9.29 -17.09
C TYR A 297 8.10 8.00 -17.49
N SER A 298 7.37 7.00 -17.99
CA SER A 298 7.93 5.70 -18.36
C SER A 298 7.91 5.52 -19.88
N SER A 299 9.06 5.16 -20.45
CA SER A 299 9.16 4.72 -21.85
C SER A 299 8.58 3.34 -22.08
N ASP A 300 8.62 2.49 -21.04
CA ASP A 300 8.36 1.05 -21.17
C ASP A 300 6.87 0.74 -20.98
N PHE A 301 6.16 1.59 -20.25
CA PHE A 301 4.75 1.43 -19.96
C PHE A 301 3.94 2.66 -20.38
N THR A 302 3.05 2.48 -21.35
CA THR A 302 2.26 3.56 -21.96
C THR A 302 0.75 3.43 -21.76
N THR A 303 0.27 2.33 -21.16
CA THR A 303 -1.17 2.07 -21.07
C THR A 303 -1.81 2.81 -19.89
N PRO A 304 -2.78 3.73 -20.11
CA PRO A 304 -3.44 4.46 -19.01
C PRO A 304 -4.17 3.56 -18.02
N LEU A 305 -4.23 3.96 -16.75
CA LEU A 305 -4.95 3.27 -15.67
C LEU A 305 -6.41 2.92 -16.04
N PRO A 306 -7.24 3.83 -16.61
CA PRO A 306 -8.60 3.47 -17.04
C PRO A 306 -8.64 2.29 -18.02
N VAL A 307 -7.67 2.21 -18.94
CA VAL A 307 -7.59 1.13 -19.94
C VAL A 307 -7.18 -0.19 -19.28
N VAL A 308 -6.29 -0.15 -18.28
CA VAL A 308 -5.91 -1.35 -17.53
C VAL A 308 -7.08 -1.89 -16.71
N ILE A 309 -7.86 -1.02 -16.06
CA ILE A 309 -9.07 -1.41 -15.33
C ILE A 309 -10.09 -2.03 -16.28
N ASP A 310 -10.31 -1.42 -17.44
CA ASP A 310 -11.21 -1.96 -18.46
C ASP A 310 -10.74 -3.36 -18.91
N LYS A 311 -9.45 -3.55 -19.21
CA LYS A 311 -8.87 -4.85 -19.56
C LYS A 311 -9.04 -5.89 -18.46
N CYS A 312 -8.85 -5.50 -17.20
CA CYS A 312 -9.06 -6.36 -16.02
C CYS A 312 -10.51 -6.85 -15.95
N ILE A 313 -11.48 -5.95 -16.10
CA ILE A 313 -12.90 -6.32 -16.05
C ILE A 313 -13.29 -7.16 -17.27
N GLN A 314 -12.76 -6.84 -18.46
CA GLN A 314 -13.05 -7.61 -19.66
C GLN A 314 -12.40 -9.00 -19.68
N SER A 315 -11.35 -9.26 -18.90
CA SER A 315 -10.81 -10.61 -18.74
C SER A 315 -11.60 -11.48 -17.74
N ALA A 316 -12.44 -10.85 -16.90
CA ALA A 316 -13.28 -11.58 -15.94
C ALA A 316 -14.45 -12.30 -16.64
N PRO A 317 -15.07 -13.30 -15.99
CA PRO A 317 -16.28 -13.96 -16.49
C PRO A 317 -17.38 -12.95 -16.84
N ILE A 318 -18.12 -13.22 -17.92
CA ILE A 318 -19.09 -12.25 -18.50
C ILE A 318 -20.14 -11.83 -17.47
N ASP A 319 -20.59 -12.76 -16.64
CA ASP A 319 -21.70 -12.56 -15.69
C ASP A 319 -21.33 -11.60 -14.55
N THR A 320 -20.04 -11.48 -14.21
CA THR A 320 -19.59 -10.58 -13.13
C THR A 320 -19.30 -9.16 -13.62
N ARG A 321 -19.03 -8.96 -14.93
CA ARG A 321 -18.50 -7.69 -15.46
C ARG A 321 -19.36 -6.47 -15.12
N ARG A 322 -20.68 -6.60 -15.20
CA ARG A 322 -21.59 -5.47 -14.90
C ARG A 322 -21.49 -5.06 -13.43
N ALA A 323 -21.43 -6.02 -12.51
CA ALA A 323 -21.23 -5.74 -11.09
C ALA A 323 -19.85 -5.11 -10.83
N LEU A 324 -18.81 -5.62 -11.50
CA LEU A 324 -17.45 -5.08 -11.43
C LEU A 324 -17.36 -3.62 -11.90
N TYR A 325 -18.04 -3.23 -12.98
CA TYR A 325 -18.06 -1.82 -13.43
C TYR A 325 -18.86 -0.89 -12.50
N LYS A 326 -19.95 -1.41 -11.93
CA LYS A 326 -20.82 -0.67 -11.01
C LYS A 326 -20.12 -0.39 -9.67
N ASN A 327 -19.13 -1.19 -9.32
CA ASN A 327 -18.44 -1.07 -8.05
C ASN A 327 -16.92 -1.11 -8.22
N ILE A 328 -16.32 0.07 -8.42
CA ILE A 328 -14.88 0.24 -8.47
C ILE A 328 -14.43 0.98 -7.21
N VAL A 329 -13.81 0.28 -6.27
CA VAL A 329 -13.34 0.83 -5.00
C VAL A 329 -11.88 1.24 -5.12
N LEU A 330 -11.58 2.46 -4.70
CA LEU A 330 -10.20 2.97 -4.65
C LEU A 330 -9.57 2.67 -3.28
N SER A 331 -8.32 2.22 -3.29
CA SER A 331 -7.52 1.97 -2.09
C SER A 331 -6.12 2.56 -2.24
N GLY A 332 -5.53 2.97 -1.13
CA GLY A 332 -4.13 3.38 -1.06
C GLY A 332 -3.94 4.89 -1.09
N GLY A 333 -2.80 5.34 -0.55
CA GLY A 333 -2.52 6.77 -0.39
C GLY A 333 -2.46 7.54 -1.71
N SER A 334 -2.07 6.89 -2.82
CA SER A 334 -1.93 7.55 -4.12
C SER A 334 -3.27 7.71 -4.86
N THR A 335 -4.37 7.12 -4.37
CA THR A 335 -5.72 7.43 -4.90
C THR A 335 -6.34 8.67 -4.27
N MET A 336 -5.71 9.24 -3.24
CA MET A 336 -6.20 10.39 -2.48
C MET A 336 -6.05 11.73 -3.22
N PHE A 337 -5.46 11.74 -4.42
CA PHE A 337 -5.36 12.98 -5.20
C PHE A 337 -6.77 13.54 -5.46
N LYS A 338 -6.90 14.86 -5.28
CA LYS A 338 -8.16 15.53 -5.52
C LYS A 338 -8.63 15.28 -6.95
N ASP A 339 -9.92 14.97 -7.11
CA ASP A 339 -10.59 14.67 -8.38
C ASP A 339 -10.11 13.39 -9.12
N PHE A 340 -9.25 12.55 -8.49
CA PHE A 340 -8.78 11.29 -9.08
C PHE A 340 -9.92 10.34 -9.47
N HIS A 341 -10.85 10.09 -8.55
CA HIS A 341 -12.03 9.24 -8.78
C HIS A 341 -12.91 9.75 -9.94
N ARG A 342 -13.11 11.07 -10.04
CA ARG A 342 -13.93 11.68 -11.10
C ARG A 342 -13.27 11.55 -12.46
N ARG A 343 -11.96 11.80 -12.54
CA ARG A 343 -11.16 11.60 -13.76
C ARG A 343 -11.23 10.14 -14.19
N LEU A 344 -11.03 9.22 -13.27
CA LEU A 344 -11.06 7.77 -13.52
C LEU A 344 -12.43 7.33 -14.04
N GLN A 345 -13.51 7.69 -13.35
CA GLN A 345 -14.87 7.33 -13.76
C GLN A 345 -15.23 7.89 -15.13
N ARG A 346 -14.91 9.16 -15.39
CA ARG A 346 -15.17 9.81 -16.67
C ARG A 346 -14.45 9.11 -17.82
N ASP A 347 -13.16 8.84 -17.66
CA ASP A 347 -12.34 8.27 -18.72
C ASP A 347 -12.67 6.79 -18.95
N LEU A 348 -12.96 6.04 -17.88
CA LEU A 348 -13.43 4.66 -17.98
C LEU A 348 -14.82 4.58 -18.64
N LYS A 349 -15.75 5.47 -18.25
CA LYS A 349 -17.08 5.54 -18.87
C LYS A 349 -17.00 5.83 -20.37
N LYS A 350 -16.10 6.72 -20.81
CA LYS A 350 -15.86 6.97 -22.24
C LYS A 350 -15.40 5.71 -22.98
N ILE A 351 -14.49 4.92 -22.40
CA ILE A 351 -14.01 3.66 -22.99
C ILE A 351 -15.17 2.67 -23.14
N VAL A 352 -15.96 2.50 -22.08
CA VAL A 352 -17.09 1.55 -22.07
C VAL A 352 -18.18 1.98 -23.04
N ASP A 353 -18.59 3.25 -23.03
CA ASP A 353 -19.63 3.79 -23.90
C ASP A 353 -19.21 3.70 -25.38
N ALA A 354 -17.94 3.98 -25.70
CA ALA A 354 -17.41 3.83 -27.05
C ALA A 354 -17.48 2.38 -27.55
N ARG A 355 -17.16 1.40 -26.68
CA ARG A 355 -17.27 -0.02 -27.01
C ARG A 355 -18.72 -0.48 -27.20
N VAL A 356 -19.65 0.02 -26.39
CA VAL A 356 -21.09 -0.27 -26.52
C VAL A 356 -21.60 0.30 -27.86
N LEU A 357 -21.28 1.55 -28.17
CA LEU A 357 -21.67 2.19 -29.44
C LEU A 357 -21.12 1.45 -30.67
N ALA A 358 -19.85 1.03 -30.63
CA ALA A 358 -19.24 0.24 -31.70
C ALA A 358 -19.93 -1.12 -31.88
N SER A 359 -20.39 -1.73 -30.78
CA SER A 359 -21.11 -3.00 -30.81
C SER A 359 -22.52 -2.84 -31.39
N ASP A 360 -23.26 -1.82 -30.95
CA ASP A 360 -24.61 -1.52 -31.44
C ASP A 360 -24.60 -1.18 -32.94
N THR A 361 -23.60 -0.42 -33.40
CA THR A 361 -23.42 -0.07 -34.82
C THR A 361 -23.18 -1.32 -35.68
N ARG A 362 -22.40 -2.29 -35.17
CA ARG A 362 -22.12 -3.55 -35.87
C ARG A 362 -23.34 -4.49 -35.94
N LEU A 363 -24.22 -4.43 -34.95
CA LEU A 363 -25.41 -5.29 -34.85
C LEU A 363 -26.65 -4.70 -35.54
N GLY A 364 -26.52 -3.58 -36.26
CA GLY A 364 -27.61 -2.99 -37.03
C GLY A 364 -28.83 -2.55 -36.20
N GLY A 365 -28.69 -2.44 -34.88
CA GLY A 365 -29.79 -2.07 -33.97
C GLY A 365 -30.79 -3.19 -33.65
N GLU A 366 -30.58 -4.42 -34.12
CA GLU A 366 -31.46 -5.57 -33.81
C GLU A 366 -31.38 -5.99 -32.33
N VAL A 367 -30.20 -5.82 -31.71
CA VAL A 367 -29.96 -6.07 -30.28
C VAL A 367 -29.32 -4.84 -29.68
N LYS A 368 -30.03 -4.13 -28.78
CA LYS A 368 -29.48 -3.01 -28.02
C LYS A 368 -28.80 -3.52 -26.76
N ALA A 369 -27.50 -3.28 -26.63
CA ALA A 369 -26.82 -3.58 -25.38
C ALA A 369 -27.33 -2.66 -24.25
N HIS A 370 -27.68 -3.24 -23.10
CA HIS A 370 -28.02 -2.43 -21.93
C HIS A 370 -26.81 -1.59 -21.52
N PRO A 371 -26.99 -0.26 -21.26
CA PRO A 371 -25.93 0.60 -20.78
C PRO A 371 -25.22 -0.03 -19.58
N VAL A 372 -23.90 0.11 -19.55
CA VAL A 372 -23.09 -0.34 -18.42
C VAL A 372 -22.89 0.86 -17.51
N GLU A 373 -23.38 0.73 -16.28
CA GLU A 373 -23.13 1.72 -15.24
C GLU A 373 -21.69 1.59 -14.76
N VAL A 374 -20.96 2.72 -14.75
CA VAL A 374 -19.58 2.79 -14.26
C VAL A 374 -19.58 3.74 -13.07
N ASN A 375 -19.22 3.21 -11.90
CA ASN A 375 -19.21 3.97 -10.67
C ASN A 375 -17.92 3.70 -9.88
N VAL A 376 -17.17 4.78 -9.65
CA VAL A 376 -15.90 4.75 -8.91
C VAL A 376 -16.16 5.33 -7.53
N VAL A 377 -16.10 4.48 -6.53
CA VAL A 377 -16.38 4.81 -5.14
C VAL A 377 -15.16 5.47 -4.51
N SER A 378 -15.37 6.68 -3.99
CA SER A 378 -14.41 7.39 -3.19
C SER A 378 -14.90 7.55 -1.75
N HIS A 379 -14.06 7.25 -0.76
CA HIS A 379 -14.45 7.31 0.65
C HIS A 379 -13.35 7.96 1.52
N PRO A 380 -13.69 8.58 2.67
CA PRO A 380 -12.73 9.32 3.49
C PRO A 380 -11.56 8.48 4.04
N ILE A 381 -11.81 7.20 4.30
CA ILE A 381 -10.85 6.25 4.90
C ILE A 381 -9.93 5.56 3.87
N GLN A 382 -9.93 6.01 2.60
CA GLN A 382 -9.14 5.45 1.50
C GLN A 382 -7.65 5.27 1.82
N ARG A 383 -7.08 6.23 2.55
CA ARG A 383 -5.65 6.24 2.93
C ARG A 383 -5.22 4.97 3.67
N PHE A 384 -6.12 4.39 4.46
CA PHE A 384 -5.88 3.20 5.26
C PHE A 384 -7.05 2.20 5.13
N ALA A 385 -7.69 2.16 3.95
CA ALA A 385 -8.86 1.34 3.68
C ALA A 385 -8.64 -0.13 4.07
N VAL A 386 -7.49 -0.67 3.68
CA VAL A 386 -7.06 -2.04 4.01
C VAL A 386 -7.04 -2.26 5.52
N TRP A 387 -6.36 -1.37 6.25
CA TRP A 387 -6.25 -1.48 7.71
C TRP A 387 -7.62 -1.34 8.39
N PHE A 388 -8.45 -0.39 7.96
CA PHE A 388 -9.79 -0.21 8.52
C PHE A 388 -10.68 -1.44 8.27
N GLY A 389 -10.67 -1.99 7.05
CA GLY A 389 -11.36 -3.23 6.73
C GLY A 389 -10.90 -4.36 7.64
N GLY A 390 -9.59 -4.50 7.86
CA GLY A 390 -9.03 -5.44 8.83
C GLY A 390 -9.51 -5.20 10.27
N SER A 391 -9.54 -3.94 10.72
CA SER A 391 -10.03 -3.57 12.06
C SER A 391 -11.50 -3.93 12.27
N VAL A 392 -12.35 -3.69 11.28
CA VAL A 392 -13.78 -4.06 11.31
C VAL A 392 -13.94 -5.57 11.35
N LEU A 393 -13.27 -6.30 10.45
CA LEU A 393 -13.36 -7.76 10.40
C LEU A 393 -12.85 -8.43 11.67
N ALA A 394 -11.69 -7.99 12.16
CA ALA A 394 -11.07 -8.53 13.36
C ALA A 394 -11.83 -8.19 14.66
N SER A 395 -12.87 -7.35 14.58
CA SER A 395 -13.78 -7.07 15.69
C SER A 395 -14.98 -8.03 15.74
N THR A 396 -15.15 -8.88 14.73
CA THR A 396 -16.28 -9.82 14.65
C THR A 396 -15.98 -11.14 15.34
N PRO A 397 -16.95 -11.83 15.95
CA PRO A 397 -16.73 -13.15 16.53
C PRO A 397 -16.26 -14.19 15.51
N GLU A 398 -16.73 -14.08 14.26
CA GLU A 398 -16.38 -14.98 13.17
C GLU A 398 -14.89 -14.93 12.80
N PHE A 399 -14.21 -13.81 13.07
CA PHE A 399 -12.77 -13.69 12.85
C PHE A 399 -12.00 -14.72 13.66
N PHE A 400 -12.31 -14.88 14.95
CA PHE A 400 -11.59 -15.83 15.82
C PHE A 400 -11.80 -17.28 15.37
N ALA A 401 -12.96 -17.60 14.82
CA ALA A 401 -13.26 -18.92 14.26
C ALA A 401 -12.59 -19.16 12.89
N ALA A 402 -12.24 -18.10 12.16
CA ALA A 402 -11.58 -18.17 10.86
C ALA A 402 -10.05 -18.12 10.96
N CYS A 403 -9.50 -17.72 12.10
CA CYS A 403 -8.06 -17.71 12.36
C CYS A 403 -7.52 -19.13 12.49
N HIS A 404 -6.30 -19.33 12.01
CA HIS A 404 -5.51 -20.51 12.34
C HIS A 404 -4.98 -20.35 13.76
N THR A 405 -5.15 -21.36 14.59
CA THR A 405 -4.66 -21.35 15.98
C THR A 405 -3.25 -21.91 16.08
N LYS A 406 -2.52 -21.53 17.13
CA LYS A 406 -1.19 -22.12 17.40
C LYS A 406 -1.24 -23.64 17.58
N ALA A 407 -2.30 -24.15 18.20
CA ALA A 407 -2.49 -25.59 18.38
C ALA A 407 -2.64 -26.32 17.04
N GLU A 408 -3.42 -25.76 16.10
CA GLU A 408 -3.53 -26.31 14.74
C GLU A 408 -2.21 -26.20 13.98
N TYR A 409 -1.46 -25.10 14.15
CA TYR A 409 -0.14 -24.93 13.55
C TYR A 409 0.84 -26.00 14.04
N GLU A 410 0.86 -26.31 15.34
CA GLU A 410 1.71 -27.34 15.92
C GLU A 410 1.29 -28.76 15.47
N GLU A 411 0.00 -29.01 15.24
CA GLU A 411 -0.52 -30.31 14.80
C GLU A 411 -0.33 -30.56 13.29
N TYR A 412 -0.63 -29.58 12.45
CA TYR A 412 -0.69 -29.71 10.98
C TYR A 412 0.46 -29.01 10.24
N GLY A 413 1.28 -28.23 10.96
CA GLY A 413 2.40 -27.46 10.43
C GLY A 413 1.99 -26.21 9.65
N ALA A 414 2.98 -25.54 9.07
CA ALA A 414 2.80 -24.26 8.38
C ALA A 414 1.86 -24.28 7.16
N SER A 415 1.56 -25.48 6.65
CA SER A 415 0.70 -25.65 5.46
C SER A 415 -0.70 -25.06 5.62
N ILE A 416 -1.22 -24.96 6.85
CA ILE A 416 -2.53 -24.37 7.13
C ILE A 416 -2.57 -22.87 6.75
N CYS A 417 -1.45 -22.17 6.88
CA CYS A 417 -1.34 -20.74 6.56
C CYS A 417 -1.42 -20.45 5.05
N ARG A 418 -1.31 -21.46 4.17
CA ARG A 418 -1.36 -21.29 2.71
C ARG A 418 -2.70 -20.74 2.24
N THR A 419 -3.78 -21.03 2.96
CA THR A 419 -5.15 -20.64 2.63
C THR A 419 -5.86 -20.06 3.84
N ASN A 420 -6.51 -18.91 3.67
CA ASN A 420 -7.32 -18.28 4.71
C ASN A 420 -8.78 -18.24 4.24
N PRO A 421 -9.74 -18.74 5.03
CA PRO A 421 -11.13 -18.80 4.62
C PRO A 421 -11.76 -17.40 4.62
N VAL A 422 -12.44 -17.05 3.53
CA VAL A 422 -13.35 -15.90 3.51
C VAL A 422 -14.57 -16.25 4.38
N PHE A 423 -14.94 -15.39 5.32
CA PHE A 423 -16.01 -15.68 6.28
C PHE A 423 -17.12 -14.63 6.26
N LYS A 424 -18.27 -14.98 6.85
CA LYS A 424 -19.53 -14.22 6.74
C LYS A 424 -19.44 -12.78 7.24
N GLY A 425 -18.56 -12.47 8.19
CA GLY A 425 -18.31 -11.10 8.66
C GLY A 425 -17.78 -10.14 7.59
N MET A 426 -17.43 -10.66 6.40
CA MET A 426 -17.04 -9.89 5.24
C MET A 426 -18.22 -9.45 4.35
N TYR A 427 -19.43 -10.00 4.52
CA TYR A 427 -20.62 -9.76 3.68
C TYR A 427 -21.67 -8.83 4.28
#